data_AF-A0A0C6FPY7-F1
#
_entry.id   AF-A0A0C6FPY7-F1
#
_cell.length_a   1.000
_cell.length_b   1.000
_cell.length_c   1.000
_cell.angle_alpha   90.00
_cell.angle_beta   90.00
_cell.angle_gamma   90.00
#
_symmetry.space_group_name_H-M   'P 1'
#
loop_
_entity.id
_entity.type
_entity.pdbx_description
1 polymer ?
#
loop_
_entity_poly.entity_id
_entity_poly.type
_entity_poly.pdbx_seq_one_letter_code
_entity_poly.pdbx_strand_id
1 'polypeptide(L)'
;MSETTLSPATLAVIKREANINNRPLVRHLTGAAKFLGLGALVHAWLIGPEFSTHSLWSWGYVLAWPVPLLFWLLSCLLAFVGYAAALALACGFLWWAAMEIRDWRDRRDDQRWPGL
;
A
#
# COMPACT_ATOMS: atom_id res chain seq x y z
N MET A 1 -2.08 -5.77 37.24
CA MET A 1 -1.94 -5.79 35.77
C MET A 1 -1.77 -7.24 35.36
N SER A 2 -2.82 -7.86 34.80
CA SER A 2 -2.81 -9.29 34.44
C SER A 2 -2.05 -9.45 33.14
N GLU A 3 -0.93 -10.16 33.15
CA GLU A 3 -0.32 -10.68 31.92
C GLU A 3 -1.30 -11.64 31.28
N THR A 4 -1.93 -11.23 30.18
CA THR A 4 -2.75 -12.11 29.36
C THR A 4 -1.83 -13.10 28.66
N THR A 5 -1.53 -14.21 29.34
CA THR A 5 -0.87 -15.37 28.74
C THR A 5 -1.76 -15.91 27.64
N LEU A 6 -1.51 -15.48 26.40
CA LEU A 6 -2.15 -16.00 25.20
C LEU A 6 -1.97 -17.52 25.17
N SER A 7 -3.07 -18.25 24.96
CA SER A 7 -3.01 -19.70 24.88
C SER A 7 -2.04 -20.11 23.75
N PRO A 8 -1.29 -21.22 23.90
CA PRO A 8 -0.37 -21.69 22.87
C PRO A 8 -1.06 -21.94 21.51
N ALA A 9 -2.35 -22.28 21.51
CA ALA A 9 -3.16 -22.40 20.31
C ALA A 9 -3.40 -21.05 19.62
N THR A 10 -3.72 -20.00 20.38
CA THR A 10 -3.91 -18.64 19.87
C THR A 10 -2.61 -18.07 19.31
N LEU A 11 -1.48 -18.32 19.98
CA LEU A 11 -0.16 -17.92 19.51
C LEU A 11 0.23 -18.60 18.20
N ALA A 12 -0.14 -19.88 18.01
CA ALA A 12 0.11 -20.63 16.79
C ALA A 12 -0.70 -20.10 15.60
N VAL A 13 -1.96 -19.70 15.82
CA VAL A 13 -2.80 -19.09 14.78
C VAL A 13 -2.23 -17.73 14.35
N ILE A 14 -1.89 -16.86 15.30
CA ILE A 14 -1.30 -15.54 15.00
C ILE A 14 0.03 -15.69 14.24
N LYS A 15 0.90 -16.63 14.65
CA LYS A 15 2.15 -16.90 13.93
C LYS A 15 1.90 -17.44 12.51
N ARG A 16 0.87 -18.27 12.33
CA ARG A 16 0.51 -18.82 11.02
C ARG A 16 -0.03 -17.74 10.09
N GLU A 17 -0.91 -16.86 10.59
CA GLU A 17 -1.43 -15.72 9.85
C GLU A 17 -0.32 -14.72 9.49
N ALA A 18 0.56 -14.39 10.45
CA ALA A 18 1.71 -13.52 10.20
C ALA A 18 2.66 -14.11 9.13
N ASN A 19 2.91 -15.42 9.15
CA ASN A 19 3.74 -16.08 8.14
C ASN A 19 3.08 -16.07 6.76
N ILE A 20 1.76 -16.27 6.68
CA ILE A 20 1.01 -16.18 5.42
C ILE A 20 1.06 -14.75 4.86
N ASN A 21 0.93 -13.73 5.72
CA ASN A 21 0.93 -12.33 5.32
C ASN A 21 2.34 -11.81 4.92
N ASN A 22 3.41 -12.42 5.47
CA ASN A 22 4.79 -12.08 5.11
C ASN A 22 5.24 -12.69 3.77
N ARG A 23 4.62 -13.78 3.31
CA ARG A 23 4.96 -14.41 2.01
C ARG A 23 4.86 -13.48 0.80
N PRO A 24 3.79 -12.69 0.59
CA PRO A 24 3.73 -11.76 -0.53
C PRO A 24 4.78 -10.65 -0.40
N LEU A 25 5.01 -10.14 0.81
CA LEU A 25 5.96 -9.06 1.08
C LEU A 25 7.41 -9.51 0.81
N VAL A 26 7.79 -10.70 1.27
CA VAL A 26 9.11 -11.30 0.97
C VAL A 26 9.26 -11.55 -0.53
N ARG A 27 8.20 -12.02 -1.21
CA ARG A 27 8.23 -12.28 -2.66
C ARG A 27 8.41 -10.99 -3.47
N HIS A 28 7.72 -9.91 -3.08
CA HIS A 28 7.90 -8.59 -3.68
C HIS A 28 9.27 -7.99 -3.40
N LEU A 29 9.78 -8.07 -2.16
CA LEU A 29 11.13 -7.62 -1.82
C LEU A 29 12.21 -8.39 -2.56
N THR A 30 12.05 -9.72 -2.70
CA THR A 30 12.99 -10.56 -3.44
C THR A 30 12.94 -10.27 -4.94
N GLY A 31 11.75 -10.02 -5.49
CA GLY A 31 11.59 -9.58 -6.88
C GLY A 31 12.24 -8.22 -7.13
N ALA A 32 12.02 -7.26 -6.23
CA ALA A 32 12.64 -5.94 -6.29
C ALA A 32 14.17 -6.02 -6.15
N ALA A 33 14.69 -6.83 -5.24
CA ALA A 33 16.12 -7.05 -5.07
C ALA A 33 16.78 -7.66 -6.31
N LYS A 34 16.10 -8.59 -6.99
CA LYS A 34 16.56 -9.14 -8.27
C LYS A 34 16.59 -8.07 -9.36
N PHE A 35 15.54 -7.27 -9.49
CA PHE A 35 15.50 -6.15 -10.44
C PHE A 35 16.57 -5.10 -10.16
N LEU A 36 16.79 -4.77 -8.88
CA LEU A 36 17.85 -3.87 -8.42
C LEU A 36 19.24 -4.41 -8.73
N GLY A 37 19.48 -5.68 -8.44
CA GLY A 37 20.78 -6.33 -8.69
C GLY A 37 21.08 -6.45 -10.18
N LEU A 38 20.10 -6.85 -11.01
CA LEU A 38 20.26 -6.93 -12.47
C LEU A 38 20.42 -5.54 -13.09
N GLY A 39 19.62 -4.57 -12.62
CA GLY A 39 19.73 -3.17 -13.02
C GLY A 39 21.12 -2.63 -12.74
N ALA A 40 21.63 -2.80 -11.52
CA ALA A 40 22.98 -2.37 -11.13
C ALA A 40 24.09 -3.06 -11.95
N LEU A 41 23.93 -4.34 -12.29
CA LEU A 41 24.88 -5.09 -13.13
C LEU A 41 24.89 -4.59 -14.58
N VAL A 42 23.72 -4.42 -15.20
CA VAL A 42 23.60 -3.83 -16.55
C VAL A 42 24.19 -2.42 -16.56
N HIS A 43 23.96 -1.67 -15.49
CA HIS A 43 24.48 -0.31 -15.34
C HIS A 43 26.00 -0.25 -15.19
N ALA A 44 26.55 -1.12 -14.34
CA ALA A 44 27.99 -1.26 -14.16
C ALA A 44 28.66 -1.70 -15.47
N TRP A 45 27.97 -2.49 -16.29
CA TRP A 45 28.44 -2.90 -17.60
C TRP A 45 28.40 -1.76 -18.64
N LEU A 46 27.35 -0.95 -18.62
CA LEU A 46 27.17 0.20 -19.54
C LEU A 46 28.09 1.37 -19.25
N ILE A 47 28.49 1.55 -17.98
CA ILE A 47 29.41 2.60 -17.56
C ILE A 47 30.81 2.43 -18.18
N GLY A 48 31.20 1.18 -18.50
CA GLY A 48 32.47 0.88 -19.17
C GLY A 48 33.72 1.32 -18.39
N PRO A 49 34.94 1.00 -18.87
CA PRO A 49 36.18 1.40 -18.23
C PRO A 49 36.51 2.90 -18.38
N GLU A 50 35.83 3.62 -19.28
CA GLU A 50 36.08 5.04 -19.60
C GLU A 50 35.15 6.00 -18.83
N PHE A 51 34.84 5.70 -17.57
CA PHE A 51 34.06 6.61 -16.74
C PHE A 51 34.84 7.91 -16.47
N SER A 52 34.47 8.99 -17.15
CA SER A 52 35.02 10.32 -16.91
C SER A 52 34.21 11.05 -15.85
N THR A 53 34.82 11.30 -14.70
CA THR A 53 34.23 12.08 -13.59
C THR A 53 33.90 13.52 -13.98
N HIS A 54 34.52 14.04 -15.05
CA HIS A 54 34.30 15.39 -15.57
C HIS A 54 33.13 15.49 -16.56
N SER A 55 32.56 14.37 -16.99
CA SER A 55 31.45 14.35 -17.94
C SER A 55 30.10 14.28 -17.22
N LEU A 56 29.26 15.30 -17.43
CA LEU A 56 27.87 15.34 -16.95
C LEU A 56 27.04 14.15 -17.46
N TRP A 57 27.35 13.65 -18.66
CA TRP A 57 26.68 12.48 -19.24
C TRP A 57 26.95 11.21 -18.45
N SER A 58 28.17 11.01 -17.98
CA SER A 58 28.56 9.85 -17.17
C SER A 58 27.81 9.85 -15.83
N TRP A 59 27.65 11.01 -15.20
CA TRP A 59 26.80 11.18 -14.02
C TRP A 59 25.31 10.95 -14.31
N GLY A 60 24.82 11.43 -15.46
CA GLY A 60 23.46 11.19 -15.92
C GLY A 60 23.14 9.71 -16.06
N TYR A 61 24.08 8.92 -16.61
CA TYR A 61 23.98 7.47 -16.60
C TYR A 61 23.93 6.97 -15.15
N VAL A 62 24.93 7.24 -14.31
CA VAL A 62 24.96 6.78 -12.90
C VAL A 62 23.69 7.11 -12.11
N LEU A 63 22.99 8.20 -12.43
CA LEU A 63 21.74 8.59 -11.76
C LEU A 63 20.46 8.13 -12.49
N ALA A 64 20.56 7.52 -13.67
CA ALA A 64 19.39 7.04 -14.41
C ALA A 64 18.76 5.77 -13.81
N TRP A 65 19.55 4.88 -13.19
CA TRP A 65 19.03 3.62 -12.64
C TRP A 65 18.08 3.77 -11.42
N PRO A 66 18.19 4.75 -10.51
CA PRO A 66 17.18 4.96 -9.47
C PRO A 66 15.88 5.55 -10.00
N VAL A 67 15.85 6.12 -11.21
CA VAL A 67 14.65 6.80 -11.77
C VAL A 67 13.48 5.83 -11.99
N PRO A 68 13.65 4.66 -12.64
CA PRO A 68 12.59 3.65 -12.72
C PRO A 68 12.11 3.17 -11.34
N LEU A 69 13.01 3.11 -10.36
CA LEU A 69 12.68 2.68 -9.00
C LEU A 69 11.80 3.71 -8.28
N LEU A 70 12.16 4.98 -8.40
CA LEU A 70 11.37 6.12 -7.93
C LEU A 70 9.98 6.13 -8.58
N PHE A 71 9.91 5.91 -9.89
CA PHE A 71 8.65 5.84 -10.62
C PHE A 71 7.78 4.66 -10.17
N TRP A 72 8.37 3.48 -9.96
CA TRP A 72 7.66 2.31 -9.44
C TRP A 72 7.11 2.57 -8.03
N LEU A 73 7.93 3.11 -7.13
CA LEU A 73 7.54 3.42 -5.76
C LEU A 73 6.41 4.48 -5.72
N LEU A 74 6.53 5.52 -6.54
CA LEU A 74 5.49 6.54 -6.69
C LEU A 74 4.18 5.94 -7.23
N SER A 75 4.27 5.02 -8.19
CA SER A 75 3.09 4.32 -8.73
C SER A 75 2.39 3.46 -7.68
N CYS A 76 3.17 2.73 -6.85
CA CYS A 76 2.61 1.97 -5.73
C CYS A 76 1.94 2.87 -4.70
N LEU A 77 2.55 4.02 -4.37
CA LEU A 77 1.98 4.99 -3.44
C LEU A 77 0.67 5.59 -3.99
N LEU A 78 0.64 5.98 -5.27
CA LEU A 78 -0.55 6.48 -5.96
C LEU A 78 -1.68 5.44 -5.95
N ALA A 79 -1.36 4.18 -6.24
CA ALA A 79 -2.35 3.10 -6.19
C ALA A 79 -2.92 2.90 -4.78
N PHE A 80 -2.07 2.95 -3.75
CA PHE A 80 -2.50 2.86 -2.35
C PHE A 80 -3.42 4.03 -1.96
N VAL A 81 -3.02 5.26 -2.27
CA VAL A 81 -3.82 6.47 -1.97
C VAL A 81 -5.14 6.42 -2.73
N GLY A 82 -5.12 6.03 -4.00
CA GLY A 82 -6.34 5.88 -4.81
C GLY A 82 -7.30 4.84 -4.23
N TYR A 83 -6.78 3.69 -3.78
CA TYR A 83 -7.59 2.67 -3.11
C TYR A 83 -8.18 3.17 -1.78
N ALA A 84 -7.37 3.83 -0.95
CA ALA A 84 -7.82 4.39 0.32
C ALA A 84 -8.90 5.46 0.11
N ALA A 85 -8.74 6.33 -0.89
CA ALA A 85 -9.74 7.33 -1.25
C ALA A 85 -11.05 6.70 -1.73
N ALA A 86 -10.98 5.68 -2.60
CA ALA A 86 -12.15 4.95 -3.07
C ALA A 86 -12.92 4.28 -1.91
N LEU A 87 -12.20 3.67 -0.97
CA LEU A 87 -12.79 3.07 0.22
C LEU A 87 -13.46 4.11 1.11
N ALA A 88 -12.79 5.25 1.36
CA ALA A 88 -13.33 6.34 2.16
C ALA A 88 -14.61 6.91 1.53
N LEU A 89 -14.64 7.11 0.20
CA LEU A 89 -15.83 7.55 -0.52
C LEU A 89 -16.97 6.53 -0.42
N ALA A 90 -16.68 5.24 -0.59
CA ALA A 90 -17.68 4.18 -0.45
C ALA A 90 -18.28 4.15 0.96
N CYS A 91 -17.45 4.22 2.01
CA CYS A 91 -17.91 4.31 3.38
C CYS A 91 -18.75 5.57 3.63
N GLY A 92 -18.31 6.72 3.13
CA GLY A 92 -19.06 7.98 3.25
C GLY A 92 -20.43 7.90 2.56
N PHE A 93 -20.49 7.30 1.37
CA PHE A 93 -21.74 7.12 0.65
C PHE A 93 -22.70 6.16 1.36
N LEU A 94 -22.18 5.04 1.88
CA LEU A 94 -22.98 4.09 2.68
C LEU A 94 -23.52 4.73 3.95
N TRP A 95 -22.69 5.52 4.64
CA TRP A 95 -23.11 6.26 5.82
C TRP A 95 -24.22 7.27 5.49
N TRP A 96 -24.03 8.07 4.43
CA TRP A 96 -25.02 9.02 3.97
C TRP A 96 -26.34 8.34 3.60
N ALA A 97 -26.29 7.25 2.84
CA ALA A 97 -27.47 6.48 2.47
C ALA A 97 -28.20 5.90 3.71
N ALA A 98 -27.46 5.42 4.71
CA ALA A 98 -28.04 4.92 5.95
C ALA A 98 -28.74 6.03 6.75
N MET A 99 -28.16 7.23 6.80
CA MET A 99 -28.78 8.39 7.45
C MET A 99 -30.03 8.85 6.69
N GLU A 100 -29.99 8.90 5.36
CA GLU A 100 -31.18 9.25 4.56
C GLU A 100 -32.32 8.24 4.79
N ILE A 101 -32.04 6.95 4.79
CA ILE A 101 -33.05 5.90 5.08
C ILE A 101 -33.63 6.07 6.48
N ARG A 102 -32.79 6.38 7.48
CA ARG A 102 -33.25 6.67 8.84
C ARG A 102 -34.16 7.89 8.86
N ASP A 103 -33.78 8.99 8.23
CA ASP A 103 -34.59 10.22 8.18
C ASP A 103 -35.92 10.00 7.44
N TRP A 104 -35.94 9.15 6.42
CA TRP A 104 -37.19 8.72 5.77
C TRP A 104 -38.08 7.90 6.69
N ARG A 105 -37.50 7.05 7.55
CA ARG A 105 -38.26 6.27 8.52
C ARG A 105 -38.84 7.15 9.62
N ASP A 106 -38.04 8.02 10.21
CA ASP A 106 -38.46 8.90 11.29
C ASP A 106 -39.60 9.83 10.82
N ARG A 107 -39.52 10.38 9.59
CA ARG A 107 -40.61 11.16 8.97
C ARG A 107 -41.92 10.39 8.78
N ARG A 108 -41.86 9.07 8.53
CA ARG A 108 -43.07 8.23 8.42
C ARG A 108 -43.69 7.93 9.77
N ASP A 109 -42.87 7.79 10.81
CA ASP A 109 -43.34 7.53 12.16
C ASP A 109 -44.02 8.78 12.76
N ASP A 110 -43.48 9.98 12.49
CA ASP A 110 -44.10 11.27 12.88
C ASP A 110 -45.46 11.50 12.21
N GLN A 111 -45.61 11.13 10.93
CA GLN A 111 -46.91 11.21 10.25
C GLN A 111 -47.94 10.22 10.79
N ARG A 112 -47.48 9.12 11.41
CA ARG A 112 -48.35 8.10 11.99
C ARG A 112 -48.85 8.50 13.39
N TRP A 113 -48.15 9.42 14.07
CA TRP A 113 -48.53 9.97 15.38
C TRP A 113 -48.38 11.51 15.43
N PRO A 114 -49.20 12.27 14.68
CA PRO A 114 -49.10 13.73 14.69
C PRO A 114 -49.63 14.29 16.02
N GLY A 115 -48.73 14.68 16.93
CA GLY A 115 -49.07 15.53 18.09
C GLY A 115 -49.24 14.84 19.44
N LEU A 116 -48.40 13.86 19.77
CA LEU A 116 -48.06 13.53 21.17
C LEU A 116 -46.81 14.28 21.60
#